data_AF-A0A4P7SRB5-F1
#
_entry.id   AF-A0A4P7SRB5-F1
#
_cell.length_a   1.000
_cell.length_b   1.000
_cell.length_c   1.000
_cell.angle_alpha   90.00
_cell.angle_beta   90.00
_cell.angle_gamma   90.00
#
_symmetry.space_group_name_H-M   'P 1'
#
loop_
_entity.id
_entity.type
_entity.pdbx_description
1 polymer ?
#
loop_
_entity_poly.entity_id
_entity_poly.type
_entity_poly.pdbx_seq_one_letter_code
_entity_poly.pdbx_strand_id
1 'polypeptide(L)'
;MLVLLALVGFWPTPVDQPAQGSIAGVLTFLHAHGIALWINYSFVERTANVVLFIPFGIAAALAYPDKRWWQAAALGAAVSGCMELGQLLFLHNRFSSLVDVVTNTGGSVIGVLLARALAHAMAGRPRA
;
A
#
# COMPACT_ATOMS: atom_id res chain seq x y z
N MET A 1 -8.03 9.55 -4.85
CA MET A 1 -7.03 8.58 -4.38
C MET A 1 -5.62 9.14 -4.37
N LEU A 2 -5.08 9.60 -5.51
CA LEU A 2 -3.71 10.14 -5.59
C LEU A 2 -3.45 11.29 -4.60
N VAL A 3 -4.42 12.18 -4.38
CA VAL A 3 -4.32 13.25 -3.37
C VAL A 3 -4.12 12.68 -1.95
N LEU A 4 -4.83 11.61 -1.59
CA LEU A 4 -4.67 10.97 -0.27
C LEU A 4 -3.29 10.31 -0.14
N LEU A 5 -2.84 9.61 -1.18
CA LEU A 5 -1.49 9.02 -1.21
C LEU A 5 -0.41 10.10 -1.11
N ALA A 6 -0.58 11.23 -1.79
CA ALA A 6 0.33 12.36 -1.71
C ALA A 6 0.33 13.00 -0.31
N LEU A 7 -0.85 13.22 0.29
CA LEU A 7 -0.94 13.77 1.65
C LEU A 7 -0.25 12.87 2.68
N VAL A 8 -0.42 11.55 2.56
CA VAL A 8 0.23 10.58 3.46
C VAL A 8 1.72 10.47 3.17
N GLY A 9 2.11 10.37 1.90
CA GLY A 9 3.50 10.17 1.49
C GLY A 9 4.39 11.40 1.71
N PHE A 10 3.85 12.60 1.51
CA PHE A 10 4.56 13.87 1.71
C PHE A 10 4.26 14.52 3.07
N TRP A 11 3.73 13.76 4.04
CA TRP A 11 3.58 14.27 5.40
C TRP A 11 4.96 14.69 5.95
N PRO A 12 5.08 15.85 6.64
CA PRO A 12 6.37 16.42 7.04
C PRO A 12 7.22 15.47 7.91
N THR A 13 6.55 14.63 8.69
CA THR A 13 7.14 13.56 9.48
C THR A 13 6.64 12.20 8.97
N PRO A 14 7.27 11.07 9.35
CA PRO A 14 6.63 9.77 9.23
C PRO A 14 5.23 9.84 9.86
N VAL A 15 4.19 9.47 9.10
CA VAL A 15 2.78 9.55 9.57
C VAL A 15 2.56 8.68 10.81
N ASP A 16 3.39 7.65 10.93
CA ASP A 16 3.52 6.70 12.01
C ASP A 16 4.33 7.22 13.20
N GLN A 17 5.12 8.28 13.06
CA GLN A 17 6.02 8.78 14.11
C GLN A 17 5.31 9.08 15.45
N PRO A 18 4.10 9.69 15.49
CA PRO A 18 3.35 9.85 16.73
C PRO A 18 2.83 8.52 17.31
N ALA A 19 2.63 7.52 16.47
CA ALA A 19 2.14 6.19 16.84
C ALA A 19 3.27 5.20 17.14
N GLN A 20 4.52 5.51 16.82
CA GLN A 20 5.68 4.61 16.97
C GLN A 20 5.78 4.00 18.37
N GLY A 21 5.65 4.81 19.42
CA GLY A 21 5.69 4.33 20.80
C GLY A 21 4.56 3.36 21.15
N SER A 22 3.36 3.61 20.61
CA SER A 22 2.20 2.74 20.81
C SER A 22 2.35 1.43 20.05
N ILE A 23 2.80 1.49 18.79
CA ILE A 23 3.04 0.31 17.95
C ILE A 23 4.13 -0.57 18.59
N ALA A 24 5.22 0.04 19.06
CA ALA A 24 6.30 -0.68 19.75
C ALA A 24 5.82 -1.37 21.03
N GLY A 25 5.00 -0.70 21.84
CA GLY A 25 4.39 -1.28 23.03
C GLY A 25 3.49 -2.46 22.71
N VAL A 26 2.62 -2.34 21.70
CA VAL A 26 1.76 -3.44 21.22
C VAL A 26 2.60 -4.61 20.70
N LEU A 27 3.63 -4.35 19.88
CA LEU A 27 4.51 -5.40 19.36
C LEU A 27 5.23 -6.15 20.49
N THR A 28 5.71 -5.42 21.50
CA THR A 28 6.37 -6.01 22.68
C THR A 28 5.40 -6.89 23.46
N PHE A 29 4.16 -6.43 23.67
CA PHE A 29 3.10 -7.23 24.28
C PHE A 29 2.81 -8.49 23.45
N LEU A 30 2.65 -8.36 22.13
CA LEU A 30 2.37 -9.49 21.24
C LEU A 30 3.50 -10.53 21.26
N HIS A 31 4.77 -10.09 21.22
CA HIS A 31 5.93 -10.97 21.31
C HIS A 31 5.99 -11.69 22.66
N ALA A 32 5.66 -11.00 23.76
CA ALA A 32 5.55 -11.63 25.07
C ALA A 32 4.45 -12.70 25.15
N HIS A 33 3.44 -12.62 24.28
CA HIS A 33 2.34 -13.61 24.17
C HIS A 33 2.57 -14.65 23.06
N GLY A 34 3.80 -14.78 22.56
CA GLY A 34 4.19 -15.84 21.62
C GLY A 34 3.98 -15.51 20.14
N ILE A 35 3.61 -14.28 19.79
CA ILE A 35 3.65 -13.84 18.38
C ILE A 35 5.10 -13.80 17.91
N ALA A 36 5.32 -14.25 16.66
CA ALA A 36 6.64 -14.37 16.10
C ALA A 36 7.36 -13.02 15.92
N LEU A 37 8.65 -12.98 16.24
CA LEU A 37 9.49 -11.77 16.21
C LEU A 37 9.67 -11.15 14.80
N TRP A 38 9.38 -11.91 13.74
CA TRP A 38 9.40 -11.38 12.37
C TRP A 38 8.24 -10.40 12.12
N ILE A 39 7.17 -10.45 12.92
CA ILE A 39 6.13 -9.42 12.98
C ILE A 39 6.70 -8.29 13.81
N ASN A 40 7.46 -7.41 13.17
CA ASN A 40 8.09 -6.26 13.77
C ASN A 40 7.60 -4.96 13.11
N TYR A 41 8.18 -3.85 13.53
CA TYR A 41 7.81 -2.53 13.03
C TYR A 41 7.87 -2.44 11.49
N SER A 42 8.97 -2.88 10.90
CA SER A 42 9.14 -2.88 9.44
C SER A 42 8.12 -3.76 8.72
N PHE A 43 7.69 -4.87 9.32
CA PHE A 43 6.60 -5.67 8.77
C PHE A 43 5.27 -4.92 8.77
N VAL A 44 4.96 -4.22 9.86
CA VAL A 44 3.75 -3.38 9.98
C VAL A 44 3.77 -2.26 8.94
N GLU A 45 4.89 -1.54 8.80
CA GLU A 45 5.05 -0.48 7.80
C GLU A 45 4.80 -1.01 6.37
N ARG A 46 5.47 -2.11 6.01
CA ARG A 46 5.32 -2.73 4.68
C ARG A 46 3.90 -3.19 4.42
N THR A 47 3.23 -3.73 5.43
CA THR A 47 1.83 -4.17 5.32
C THR A 47 0.90 -2.97 5.17
N ALA A 48 1.15 -1.87 5.88
CA ALA A 48 0.40 -0.63 5.74
C ALA A 48 0.55 -0.06 4.31
N ASN A 49 1.76 -0.06 3.75
CA ASN A 49 2.03 0.34 2.36
C ASN A 49 1.22 -0.48 1.35
N VAL A 50 1.22 -1.83 1.48
CA VAL A 50 0.36 -2.71 0.66
C VAL A 50 -1.11 -2.30 0.79
N VAL A 51 -1.62 -2.18 2.02
CA VAL A 51 -3.04 -1.89 2.29
C VAL A 51 -3.46 -0.52 1.74
N LEU A 52 -2.61 0.49 1.84
CA LEU A 52 -2.87 1.84 1.31
C LEU A 52 -3.01 1.83 -0.23
N PHE A 53 -2.26 0.97 -0.92
CA PHE A 53 -2.31 0.85 -2.38
C PHE A 53 -3.43 -0.06 -2.90
N ILE A 54 -4.06 -0.90 -2.06
CA ILE A 54 -5.21 -1.74 -2.47
C ILE A 54 -6.34 -0.88 -3.07
N PRO A 55 -6.88 0.14 -2.38
CA PRO A 55 -7.97 0.92 -2.96
C PRO A 55 -7.51 1.78 -4.15
N PHE A 56 -6.21 2.05 -4.32
CA PHE A 56 -5.68 2.61 -5.57
C PHE A 56 -5.77 1.60 -6.72
N GLY A 57 -5.37 0.35 -6.48
CA GLY A 57 -5.54 -0.74 -7.43
C GLY A 57 -7.00 -0.95 -7.83
N ILE A 58 -7.93 -0.91 -6.86
CA ILE A 58 -9.38 -0.98 -7.13
C ILE A 58 -9.80 0.16 -8.05
N ALA A 59 -9.42 1.40 -7.73
CA ALA A 59 -9.74 2.56 -8.57
C ALA A 59 -9.15 2.43 -9.99
N ALA A 60 -7.92 1.92 -10.11
CA ALA A 60 -7.29 1.67 -11.40
C ALA A 60 -8.02 0.60 -12.23
N ALA A 61 -8.51 -0.47 -11.60
CA ALA A 61 -9.32 -1.48 -12.28
C ALA A 61 -10.65 -0.93 -12.80
N LEU A 62 -11.29 -0.04 -12.03
CA LEU A 62 -12.54 0.60 -12.43
C LEU A 62 -12.34 1.64 -13.53
N ALA A 63 -11.24 2.41 -13.48
CA ALA A 63 -10.91 3.40 -14.50
C ALA A 63 -10.43 2.75 -15.82
N TYR A 64 -9.81 1.58 -15.73
CA TYR A 64 -9.20 0.88 -16.87
C TYR A 64 -9.61 -0.61 -16.93
N PRO A 65 -10.90 -0.91 -17.19
CA PRO A 65 -11.43 -2.27 -17.12
C PRO A 65 -10.75 -3.24 -18.11
N ASP A 66 -10.38 -2.76 -19.30
CA ASP A 66 -9.82 -3.58 -20.37
C ASP A 66 -8.31 -3.87 -20.23
N LYS A 67 -7.64 -3.24 -19.25
CA LYS A 67 -6.18 -3.38 -19.10
C LYS A 67 -5.83 -4.72 -18.45
N ARG A 68 -4.62 -5.20 -18.66
CA ARG A 68 -4.10 -6.42 -18.01
C ARG A 68 -3.56 -6.09 -16.62
N TRP A 69 -3.52 -7.08 -15.72
CA TRP A 69 -3.02 -6.91 -14.35
C TRP A 69 -1.59 -6.35 -14.28
N TRP A 70 -0.72 -6.72 -15.23
CA TRP A 70 0.66 -6.21 -15.28
C TRP A 70 0.74 -4.71 -15.63
N GLN A 71 -0.25 -4.17 -16.34
CA GLN A 71 -0.32 -2.73 -16.63
C GLN A 71 -0.66 -1.95 -15.35
N ALA A 72 -1.46 -2.54 -14.47
CA ALA A 72 -1.72 -1.95 -13.16
C ALA A 72 -0.53 -2.12 -12.19
N ALA A 73 0.24 -3.19 -12.32
CA ALA A 73 1.52 -3.31 -11.64
C ALA A 73 2.48 -2.20 -12.10
N ALA A 74 2.62 -1.99 -13.41
CA ALA A 74 3.44 -0.91 -13.96
C ALA A 74 2.96 0.49 -13.51
N LEU A 75 1.65 0.73 -13.49
CA LEU A 75 1.08 1.98 -12.99
C LEU A 75 1.34 2.17 -11.48
N GLY A 76 1.15 1.13 -10.67
CA GLY A 76 1.45 1.16 -9.24
C GLY A 76 2.93 1.42 -8.96
N ALA A 77 3.81 0.75 -9.70
CA ALA A 77 5.25 0.95 -9.61
C ALA A 77 5.67 2.37 -10.04
N ALA A 78 5.08 2.90 -11.11
CA ALA A 78 5.35 4.26 -11.56
C ALA A 78 4.90 5.30 -10.52
N VAL A 79 3.67 5.17 -9.99
CA VAL A 79 3.17 6.07 -8.94
C VAL A 79 4.04 5.99 -7.69
N SER A 80 4.38 4.78 -7.24
CA SER A 80 5.24 4.62 -6.07
C SER A 80 6.65 5.16 -6.31
N GLY A 81 7.24 4.92 -7.49
CA GLY A 81 8.54 5.46 -7.86
C GLY A 81 8.54 6.99 -7.89
N CYS A 82 7.47 7.61 -8.40
CA CYS A 82 7.33 9.07 -8.35
C CYS A 82 7.23 9.60 -6.90
N MET A 83 6.55 8.86 -6.00
CA MET A 83 6.49 9.22 -4.58
C MET A 83 7.87 9.15 -3.93
N GLU A 84 8.59 8.04 -4.12
CA GLU A 84 9.96 7.85 -3.62
C GLU A 84 10.92 8.92 -4.12
N LEU A 85 10.88 9.24 -5.42
CA LEU A 85 11.68 10.30 -6.02
C LEU A 85 11.33 11.67 -5.43
N GLY A 86 10.04 11.95 -5.25
CA GLY A 86 9.61 13.19 -4.59
C GLY A 86 10.09 13.28 -3.15
N GLN A 87 9.98 12.20 -2.37
CA GLN A 87 10.47 12.17 -1.00
C GLN A 87 12.00 12.37 -0.96
N LEU A 88 12.76 11.72 -1.84
CA LEU A 88 14.20 11.89 -1.93
C LEU A 88 14.61 13.33 -2.26
N LEU A 89 13.88 13.99 -3.16
CA LEU A 89 14.20 15.36 -3.62
C LEU A 89 13.73 16.44 -2.65
N PHE A 90 12.63 16.22 -1.93
CA PHE A 90 11.94 17.27 -1.16
C PHE A 90 11.94 17.03 0.36
N LEU A 91 12.23 15.82 0.84
CA LEU A 91 12.24 15.46 2.27
C LEU A 91 13.61 14.94 2.69
N HIS A 92 14.47 15.87 3.13
CA HIS A 92 15.87 15.62 3.53
C HIS A 92 16.06 14.55 4.64
N ASN A 93 14.99 14.20 5.38
CA ASN A 93 15.01 13.19 6.44
C ASN A 93 14.35 11.85 6.04
N ARG A 94 13.97 11.67 4.76
CA ARG A 94 13.39 10.41 4.25
C ARG A 94 14.38 9.74 3.30
N PHE A 95 14.64 8.46 3.53
CA PHE A 95 15.42 7.64 2.62
C PHE A 95 14.48 6.95 1.62
N SER A 96 14.83 6.98 0.34
CA SER A 96 14.06 6.25 -0.66
C SER A 96 14.24 4.74 -0.50
N SER A 97 13.16 3.98 -0.57
CA SER A 97 13.13 2.55 -0.33
C SER A 97 12.57 1.79 -1.54
N LEU A 98 13.41 0.97 -2.17
CA LEU A 98 12.95 0.06 -3.22
C LEU A 98 11.89 -0.93 -2.70
N VAL A 99 11.94 -1.25 -1.40
CA VAL A 99 10.96 -2.12 -0.75
C VAL A 99 9.58 -1.47 -0.73
N ASP A 100 9.51 -0.15 -0.61
CA ASP A 100 8.24 0.58 -0.61
C ASP A 100 7.62 0.59 -2.01
N VAL A 101 8.42 0.73 -3.06
CA VAL A 101 7.96 0.53 -4.45
C VAL A 101 7.36 -0.85 -4.65
N VAL A 102 8.03 -1.90 -4.18
CA VAL A 102 7.56 -3.28 -4.33
C VAL A 102 6.27 -3.52 -3.55
N THR A 103 6.19 -3.08 -2.29
CA THR A 103 5.01 -3.27 -1.44
C THR A 103 3.80 -2.50 -1.96
N ASN A 104 3.98 -1.25 -2.36
CA ASN A 104 2.93 -0.43 -3.00
C ASN A 104 2.45 -1.04 -4.32
N THR A 105 3.38 -1.52 -5.15
CA THR A 105 3.04 -2.22 -6.40
C THR A 105 2.23 -3.49 -6.12
N GLY A 106 2.62 -4.26 -5.10
CA GLY A 106 1.87 -5.44 -4.64
C GLY A 106 0.45 -5.08 -4.22
N GLY A 107 0.27 -4.01 -3.43
CA GLY A 107 -1.04 -3.48 -3.06
C GLY A 107 -1.91 -3.13 -4.27
N SER A 108 -1.34 -2.44 -5.26
CA SER A 108 -2.03 -2.10 -6.51
C SER A 108 -2.52 -3.35 -7.25
N VAL A 109 -1.67 -4.37 -7.37
CA VAL A 109 -2.04 -5.65 -8.01
C VAL A 109 -3.16 -6.34 -7.24
N ILE A 110 -3.05 -6.45 -5.91
CA ILE A 110 -4.10 -7.04 -5.06
C ILE A 110 -5.42 -6.32 -5.26
N GLY A 111 -5.42 -4.98 -5.24
CA GLY A 111 -6.63 -4.18 -5.46
C GLY A 111 -7.29 -4.44 -6.80
N VAL A 112 -6.52 -4.54 -7.87
CA VAL A 112 -7.05 -4.87 -9.20
C VAL A 112 -7.66 -6.26 -9.24
N LEU A 113 -6.97 -7.26 -8.68
CA LEU A 113 -7.45 -8.63 -8.66
C LEU A 113 -8.75 -8.75 -7.85
N LEU A 114 -8.83 -8.08 -6.70
CA LEU A 114 -10.05 -8.04 -5.88
C LEU A 114 -11.23 -7.41 -6.63
N ALA A 115 -11.02 -6.27 -7.27
CA ALA A 115 -12.07 -5.59 -8.04
C ALA A 115 -12.62 -6.47 -9.18
N ARG A 116 -11.72 -7.17 -9.90
CA ARG A 116 -12.11 -8.08 -10.98
C ARG A 116 -12.83 -9.31 -10.46
N ALA A 117 -12.31 -9.94 -9.41
CA ALA A 117 -12.93 -11.10 -8.80
C ALA A 117 -14.36 -10.78 -8.34
N LEU A 118 -14.57 -9.62 -7.72
CA LEU A 118 -15.89 -9.16 -7.32
C LEU A 118 -16.80 -8.90 -8.53
N ALA A 119 -16.30 -8.22 -9.57
CA ALA A 119 -17.06 -7.97 -10.79
C ALA A 119 -17.49 -9.28 -11.49
N HIS A 120 -16.61 -10.27 -11.57
CA HIS A 120 -16.93 -11.59 -12.12
C HIS A 120 -17.97 -12.32 -11.26
N ALA A 121 -17.84 -12.29 -9.94
CA ALA A 121 -18.80 -12.91 -9.03
C ALA A 121 -20.20 -12.27 -9.14
N MET A 122 -20.26 -10.96 -9.38
CA MET A 122 -21.53 -10.24 -9.59
C MET A 122 -22.15 -10.53 -10.96
N ALA A 123 -21.34 -10.68 -12.01
CA ALA A 123 -21.82 -11.02 -13.35
C ALA A 123 -22.38 -12.46 -13.44
N GLY A 124 -21.89 -13.37 -12.61
CA GLY A 124 -22.36 -14.77 -12.53
C GLY A 124 -23.62 -14.98 -11.68
N ARG A 125 -24.14 -13.94 -11.00
CA ARG A 125 -25.39 -14.05 -10.23
C ARG A 125 -26.59 -13.90 -11.17
N PRO A 126 -27.51 -14.88 -11.25
CA PRO A 126 -28.77 -14.71 -11.97
C PRO A 126 -29.50 -13.51 -11.39
N ARG A 127 -29.92 -12.56 -12.23
CA ARG A 127 -30.85 -11.51 -11.81
C ARG A 127 -32.18 -12.19 -11.52
N ALA A 128 -32.53 -12.29 -10.23
CA ALA A 128 -33.83 -12.77 -9.77
C ALA A 128 -34.95 -11.80 -10.17
#